data_AF-M1ZPQ3-F1
#
_entry.id   AF-M1ZPQ3-F1
#
_cell.length_a   1.000
_cell.length_b   1.000
_cell.length_c   1.000
_cell.angle_alpha   90.00
_cell.angle_beta   90.00
_cell.angle_gamma   90.00
#
_symmetry.space_group_name_H-M   'P 1'
#
loop_
_entity.id
_entity.type
_entity.pdbx_description
1 polymer ?
#
loop_
_entity_poly.entity_id
_entity_poly.type
_entity_poly.pdbx_seq_one_letter_code
_entity_poly.pdbx_strand_id
1 'polypeptide(L)'
;SLNIDIDTGKIYKLSDLFTSRINYKPILEQKVKEYIKVNNVLLLEEYKGLHEDQQFYLTPNSLVLYYQIYEYTPYAYGLFQVPIPFKDILNLLGPASPIQRLLK
;
A
#
# COMPACT_ATOMS: atom_id res chain seq x y z
N SER A 1 9.53 -6.50 1.23
CA SER A 1 9.90 -5.58 2.31
C SER A 1 9.61 -6.22 3.64
N LEU A 2 10.38 -5.81 4.65
CA LEU A 2 10.14 -6.14 6.04
C LEU A 2 9.76 -4.83 6.75
N ASN A 3 8.52 -4.72 7.22
CA ASN A 3 8.10 -3.60 8.06
C ASN A 3 8.13 -4.07 9.51
N ILE A 4 9.06 -3.52 10.29
CA ILE A 4 9.29 -3.91 11.67
C ILE A 4 9.20 -2.71 12.62
N ASP A 5 8.53 -2.91 13.74
CA ASP A 5 8.58 -2.02 14.88
C ASP A 5 9.90 -2.25 15.63
N ILE A 6 10.79 -1.26 15.67
CA ILE A 6 12.13 -1.43 16.25
C ILE A 6 12.12 -1.52 17.78
N ASP A 7 11.06 -1.03 18.43
CA ASP A 7 10.95 -1.06 19.90
C ASP A 7 10.42 -2.41 20.37
N THR A 8 9.50 -3.01 19.61
CA THR A 8 8.83 -4.26 19.99
C THR A 8 9.30 -5.49 19.20
N GLY A 9 10.04 -5.30 18.12
CA GLY A 9 10.42 -6.35 17.17
C GLY A 9 9.24 -6.89 16.34
N LYS A 10 8.05 -6.28 16.43
CA LYS A 10 6.86 -6.77 15.73
C LYS A 10 7.00 -6.55 14.23
N ILE A 11 6.85 -7.64 13.47
CA ILE A 11 6.74 -7.60 12.01
C ILE A 11 5.29 -7.35 11.62
N TYR A 12 5.05 -6.35 10.77
CA TYR A 12 3.73 -5.99 10.28
C TYR A 12 3.45 -6.57 8.90
N LYS A 13 2.31 -7.26 8.78
CA LYS A 13 1.65 -7.54 7.51
C LYS A 13 0.79 -6.35 7.10
N LEU A 14 0.43 -6.25 5.81
CA LEU A 14 -0.45 -5.20 5.32
C LEU A 14 -1.80 -5.18 6.08
N SER A 15 -2.32 -6.36 6.42
CA SER A 15 -3.55 -6.51 7.20
C SER A 15 -3.49 -5.88 8.59
N ASP A 16 -2.31 -5.81 9.21
CA ASP A 16 -2.15 -5.25 10.57
C ASP A 16 -2.35 -3.73 10.61
N LEU A 17 -2.36 -3.07 9.44
CA LEU A 17 -2.61 -1.64 9.35
C LEU A 17 -4.09 -1.29 9.47
N PHE A 18 -4.99 -2.24 9.21
CA PHE A 18 -6.41 -2.01 8.99
C PHE A 18 -7.30 -2.66 10.05
N THR A 19 -8.49 -2.11 10.22
CA THR A 19 -9.52 -2.69 11.09
C THR A 19 -10.09 -3.98 10.49
N SER A 20 -10.41 -4.96 11.32
CA SER A 20 -11.10 -6.19 10.88
C SER A 20 -12.56 -5.96 10.51
N ARG A 21 -13.12 -4.77 10.79
CA ARG A 21 -14.52 -4.44 10.53
C ARG A 21 -14.81 -4.08 9.07
N ILE A 22 -13.79 -3.71 8.31
CA ILE A 22 -13.93 -3.22 6.93
C ILE A 22 -12.98 -4.03 6.05
N ASN A 23 -13.50 -4.51 4.92
CA ASN A 23 -12.64 -5.13 3.91
C ASN A 23 -11.86 -4.03 3.17
N TYR A 24 -10.60 -3.83 3.57
CA TYR A 24 -9.74 -2.79 3.02
C TYR A 24 -9.25 -3.09 1.59
N LYS A 25 -9.20 -4.37 1.19
CA LYS A 25 -8.57 -4.79 -0.07
C LYS A 25 -9.20 -4.11 -1.30
N PRO A 26 -10.53 -4.14 -1.51
CA PRO A 26 -11.15 -3.50 -2.68
C PRO A 26 -10.91 -1.98 -2.72
N ILE A 27 -10.82 -1.33 -1.55
CA ILE A 27 -10.59 0.11 -1.46
C ILE A 27 -9.16 0.45 -1.90
N LEU A 28 -8.17 -0.33 -1.44
CA LEU A 28 -6.78 -0.16 -1.89
C LEU A 28 -6.62 -0.49 -3.38
N GLU A 29 -7.28 -1.54 -3.89
CA GLU A 29 -7.27 -1.86 -5.31
C GLU A 29 -7.86 -0.74 -6.17
N GLN A 30 -8.94 -0.12 -5.70
CA GLN A 30 -9.50 1.05 -6.34
C GLN A 30 -8.50 2.22 -6.35
N LYS A 31 -7.81 2.49 -5.24
CA LYS A 31 -6.76 3.52 -5.17
C LYS A 31 -5.62 3.27 -6.16
N VAL A 32 -5.21 2.01 -6.35
CA VAL A 32 -4.20 1.64 -7.36
C VAL A 32 -4.72 1.89 -8.78
N LYS A 33 -5.96 1.47 -9.09
CA LYS A 33 -6.59 1.74 -10.40
C LYS A 33 -6.74 3.24 -10.68
N GLU A 34 -7.11 4.02 -9.68
CA GLU A 34 -7.19 5.49 -9.75
C GLU A 34 -5.81 6.10 -10.03
N TYR A 35 -4.78 5.65 -9.31
CA TYR A 35 -3.40 6.12 -9.52
C TYR A 35 -2.93 5.83 -10.96
N ILE A 36 -3.16 4.62 -11.45
CA ILE A 36 -2.80 4.21 -12.82
C ILE A 36 -3.46 5.15 -13.84
N LYS A 37 -4.77 5.42 -13.67
CA LYS A 37 -5.54 6.27 -14.56
C LYS A 37 -5.08 7.73 -14.51
N VAL A 38 -4.93 8.31 -13.32
CA VAL A 38 -4.59 9.73 -13.14
C VAL A 38 -3.18 10.04 -13.66
N ASN A 39 -2.25 9.11 -13.50
CA ASN A 39 -0.86 9.29 -13.91
C ASN A 39 -0.57 8.74 -15.32
N ASN A 40 -1.59 8.23 -16.03
CA ASN A 40 -1.47 7.60 -17.35
C ASN A 40 -0.35 6.53 -17.37
N VAL A 41 -0.33 5.67 -16.35
CA VAL A 41 0.70 4.64 -16.20
C VAL A 41 0.57 3.60 -17.32
N LEU A 42 1.64 3.43 -18.10
CA LEU A 42 1.70 2.39 -19.13
C LEU A 42 1.88 1.02 -18.46
N LEU A 43 0.86 0.17 -18.57
CA LEU A 43 0.93 -1.19 -18.06
C LEU A 43 1.34 -2.18 -19.16
N LEU A 44 2.15 -3.18 -18.78
CA LEU A 44 2.50 -4.33 -19.61
C LEU A 44 1.34 -5.33 -19.71
N GLU A 45 0.51 -5.39 -18.66
CA GLU A 45 -0.70 -6.21 -18.57
C GLU A 45 -1.75 -5.54 -17.68
N GLU A 46 -2.98 -6.06 -17.69
CA GLU A 46 -4.04 -5.55 -16.82
C GLU A 46 -3.67 -5.73 -15.33
N TYR A 47 -3.98 -4.72 -14.50
CA TYR A 47 -3.80 -4.80 -13.06
C TYR A 47 -4.72 -5.86 -12.42
N LYS A 48 -4.13 -6.90 -11.83
CA LYS A 48 -4.86 -8.08 -11.30
C LYS A 48 -5.26 -7.98 -9.83
N GLY A 49 -4.96 -6.87 -9.15
CA GLY A 49 -5.30 -6.67 -7.74
C GLY A 49 -4.10 -6.78 -6.79
N LEU A 50 -4.37 -6.81 -5.49
CA LEU A 50 -3.34 -6.95 -4.46
C LEU A 50 -2.86 -8.39 -4.34
N HIS A 51 -1.57 -8.58 -4.10
CA HIS A 51 -1.04 -9.88 -3.70
C HIS A 51 -1.48 -10.26 -2.28
N GLU A 52 -1.48 -11.56 -1.97
CA GLU A 52 -1.72 -12.04 -0.61
C GLU A 52 -0.68 -11.50 0.38
N ASP A 53 0.58 -11.46 -0.05
CA ASP A 53 1.72 -10.91 0.65
C ASP A 53 2.13 -9.54 0.09
N GLN A 54 1.14 -8.73 -0.32
CA GLN A 54 1.36 -7.43 -0.96
C GLN A 54 2.45 -6.62 -0.24
N GLN A 55 3.45 -6.28 -1.04
CA GLN A 55 4.61 -5.56 -0.58
C GLN A 55 4.27 -4.07 -0.39
N PHE A 56 4.71 -3.53 0.74
CA PHE A 56 4.45 -2.14 1.12
C PHE A 56 5.55 -1.57 2.00
N TYR A 57 5.57 -0.25 2.14
CA TYR A 57 6.28 0.44 3.21
C TYR A 57 5.51 1.69 3.63
N LEU A 58 5.89 2.27 4.77
CA LEU A 58 5.29 3.50 5.29
C LEU A 58 6.26 4.66 5.13
N THR A 59 5.71 5.79 4.68
CA THR A 59 6.37 7.10 4.72
C THR A 59 5.74 7.92 5.85
N PRO A 60 6.23 9.13 6.16
CA PRO A 60 5.59 9.97 7.17
C PRO A 60 4.12 10.29 6.91
N ASN A 61 3.64 10.23 5.66
CA ASN A 61 2.29 10.67 5.29
C ASN A 61 1.48 9.68 4.43
N SER A 62 2.09 8.58 3.98
CA SER A 62 1.46 7.67 3.01
C SER A 62 1.85 6.22 3.25
N LEU A 63 0.90 5.33 2.99
CA LEU A 63 1.14 3.92 2.73
C LEU A 63 1.59 3.80 1.27
N VAL A 64 2.76 3.22 1.01
CA VAL A 64 3.21 2.98 -0.36
C VAL A 64 3.12 1.50 -0.67
N LEU A 65 2.24 1.13 -1.60
CA LEU A 65 2.22 -0.20 -2.20
C LEU A 65 3.22 -0.23 -3.35
N TYR A 66 3.93 -1.34 -3.52
CA TYR A 66 4.84 -1.47 -4.66
C TYR A 66 4.83 -2.88 -5.24
N TYR A 67 5.19 -2.96 -6.51
CA TYR A 67 5.19 -4.16 -7.33
C TYR A 67 6.57 -4.37 -7.94
N GLN A 68 6.92 -5.63 -8.25
CA GLN A 68 8.25 -5.94 -8.77
C GLN A 68 8.46 -5.35 -10.16
N ILE A 69 9.72 -5.13 -10.52
CA ILE A 69 10.07 -4.68 -11.89
C ILE A 69 9.52 -5.68 -12.91
N TYR A 70 9.02 -5.17 -14.04
CA TYR A 70 8.34 -5.95 -15.09
C TYR A 70 7.03 -6.65 -14.70
N GLU A 71 6.56 -6.51 -13.47
CA GLU A 71 5.29 -7.12 -13.08
C GLU A 71 4.11 -6.44 -13.79
N TYR A 72 4.01 -5.11 -13.63
CA TYR A 72 2.96 -4.32 -14.28
C TYR A 72 3.50 -3.23 -15.20
N THR A 73 4.74 -2.78 -15.03
CA THR A 73 5.29 -1.63 -15.78
C THR A 73 6.64 -1.98 -16.43
N PRO A 74 7.00 -1.33 -17.55
CA PRO A 74 8.32 -1.52 -18.17
C PRO A 74 9.45 -1.13 -17.22
N TYR A 75 10.64 -1.71 -17.39
CA TYR A 75 11.82 -1.36 -16.59
C TYR A 75 12.16 0.14 -16.55
N ALA A 76 11.92 0.86 -17.64
CA ALA A 76 12.13 2.31 -17.70
C ALA A 76 11.25 3.10 -16.70
N TYR A 77 10.13 2.51 -16.24
CA TYR A 77 9.29 3.06 -15.18
C TYR A 77 9.91 2.91 -13.78
N GLY A 78 10.92 2.03 -13.65
CA GLY A 78 11.51 1.67 -12.37
C GLY A 78 10.57 0.80 -11.53
N LEU A 79 10.68 0.93 -10.21
CA LEU A 79 9.78 0.24 -9.28
C LEU A 79 8.40 0.90 -9.32
N PHE A 80 7.37 0.12 -9.69
CA PHE A 80 6.01 0.63 -9.70
C PHE A 80 5.52 0.82 -8.26
N GLN A 81 5.37 2.08 -7.87
CA GLN A 81 5.02 2.50 -6.52
C GLN A 81 3.74 3.33 -6.54
N VAL A 82 2.82 3.01 -5.65
CA VAL A 82 1.52 3.66 -5.49
C VAL A 82 1.44 4.25 -4.09
N PRO A 83 1.72 5.56 -3.92
CA PRO A 83 1.52 6.23 -2.65
C PRO A 83 0.03 6.48 -2.39
N ILE A 84 -0.45 6.02 -1.24
CA ILE A 84 -1.81 6.22 -0.74
C ILE A 84 -1.71 7.09 0.52
N PRO A 85 -2.10 8.37 0.45
CA PRO A 85 -2.05 9.29 1.59
C PRO A 85 -2.85 8.74 2.77
N PHE A 86 -2.33 8.86 3.99
CA PHE A 86 -3.03 8.35 5.19
C PHE A 86 -4.42 8.96 5.34
N LYS A 87 -4.59 10.24 5.00
CA LYS A 87 -5.88 10.95 4.99
C LYS A 87 -6.97 10.25 4.18
N ASP A 88 -6.60 9.50 3.14
CA ASP A 88 -7.52 8.80 2.25
C ASP A 88 -7.99 7.45 2.82
N ILE A 89 -7.33 6.95 3.87
CA ILE A 89 -7.58 5.64 4.47
C ILE A 89 -7.76 5.68 6.00
N LEU A 90 -7.87 6.86 6.61
CA LEU A 90 -7.98 7.04 8.07
C LEU A 90 -9.11 6.21 8.68
N ASN A 91 -10.27 6.17 8.02
CA ASN A 91 -11.45 5.41 8.46
C ASN A 91 -11.29 3.89 8.36
N LEU A 92 -10.24 3.41 7.68
CA LEU A 92 -9.93 1.99 7.52
C LEU A 92 -8.91 1.51 8.55
N LEU A 93 -8.18 2.42 9.20
CA LEU A 93 -7.07 2.06 10.08
C LEU A 93 -7.56 1.34 11.33
N GLY A 94 -6.81 0.31 11.73
CA GLY A 94 -7.02 -0.35 13.01
C GLY A 94 -6.56 0.54 14.18
N PRO A 95 -7.09 0.36 15.40
CA PRO A 95 -6.62 1.09 16.58
C PRO A 95 -5.16 0.75 16.94
N ALA A 96 -4.71 -0.46 16.60
CA ALA A 96 -3.33 -0.92 16.80
C ALA A 96 -2.41 -0.68 15.58
N SER A 97 -2.90 0.05 14.57
CA SER A 97 -2.13 0.33 13.35
C SER A 97 -0.89 1.16 13.70
N PRO A 98 0.32 0.81 13.19
CA PRO A 98 1.52 1.61 13.41
C PRO A 98 1.39 3.02 12.83
N ILE A 99 0.51 3.24 11.85
CA ILE A 99 0.22 4.55 11.26
C ILE A 99 -0.32 5.54 12.31
N GLN A 100 -1.02 5.07 13.35
CA GLN A 100 -1.53 5.94 14.43
C GLN A 100 -0.42 6.73 15.13
N ARG A 101 0.82 6.22 15.14
CA ARG A 101 1.98 6.93 15.70
C ARG A 101 2.57 7.97 14.76
N LEU A 102 2.36 7.81 13.46
CA LEU A 102 2.88 8.70 12.40
C LEU A 102 1.98 9.92 12.16
N LEU A 103 0.72 9.85 12.60
CA LEU A 103 -0.27 10.95 12.46
C LEU A 103 -0.16 12.03 13.55
N LYS A 104 0.78 11.88 14.48
CA LYS A 104 0.97 12.81 15.60
C LYS A 104 1.74 14.05 15.21
#